data_AF-A0A5E7E381-F1
#
_entry.id   AF-A0A5E7E381-F1
#
_cell.length_a   1.000
_cell.length_b   1.000
_cell.length_c   1.000
_cell.angle_alpha   90.00
_cell.angle_beta   90.00
_cell.angle_gamma   90.00
#
_symmetry.space_group_name_H-M   'P 1'
#
loop_
_entity.id
_entity.type
_entity.pdbx_description
1 polymer ?
#
loop_
_entity_poly.entity_id
_entity_poly.type
_entity_poly.pdbx_seq_one_letter_code
_entity_poly.pdbx_strand_id
1 'polypeptide(L)'
;MIHFRPFPAWQLNYPPTSQALFAIALWPVLFAIGCWRTPQIALLLTSHGVDVSMGQVFQAGFGAYVLLLAHHRRLNRRHFERHAGEIELYRRLREVEREMALGGLTHTHAYQTVKSESAQLRERLGFLIDADNFYRKLQSLTQIFRWLLSKLR
;
A
#
# COMPACT_ATOMS: atom_id res chain seq x y z
N MET A 1 25.44 6.60 36.10
CA MET A 1 24.04 6.35 35.67
C MET A 1 23.68 7.38 34.61
N ILE A 2 23.65 6.99 33.34
CA ILE A 2 23.29 7.89 32.24
C ILE A 2 21.77 7.88 32.12
N HIS A 3 21.13 9.01 32.41
CA HIS A 3 19.70 9.21 32.17
C HIS A 3 19.46 9.29 30.67
N PHE A 4 19.01 8.19 30.06
CA PHE A 4 18.35 8.24 28.76
C PHE A 4 17.07 9.06 28.92
N ARG A 5 17.07 10.30 28.41
CA ARG A 5 15.83 11.02 28.17
C ARG A 5 14.96 10.13 27.26
N PRO A 6 13.69 9.89 27.58
CA PRO A 6 12.80 9.23 26.65
C PRO A 6 12.77 10.10 25.39
N PHE A 7 13.10 9.51 24.24
CA PHE A 7 12.83 10.13 22.95
C PHE A 7 11.36 10.56 22.96
N PRO A 8 11.03 11.80 22.53
CA PRO A 8 9.64 12.18 22.42
C PRO A 8 9.00 11.18 21.49
N ALA A 9 8.05 10.41 22.03
CA ALA A 9 7.14 9.59 21.26
C ALA A 9 6.31 10.55 20.42
N TRP A 10 6.88 11.02 19.30
CA TRP A 10 6.10 11.27 18.12
C TRP A 10 5.40 9.95 17.91
N GLN A 11 4.14 9.89 18.35
CA GLN A 11 3.25 8.79 18.01
C GLN A 11 3.48 8.56 16.52
N LEU A 12 4.11 7.44 16.18
CA LEU A 12 4.10 6.89 14.83
C LEU A 12 2.64 6.50 14.58
N ASN A 13 1.77 7.51 14.48
CA ASN A 13 0.45 7.41 13.93
C ASN A 13 0.72 7.18 12.45
N TYR A 14 0.92 5.91 12.11
CA TYR A 14 0.98 5.47 10.73
C TYR A 14 -0.20 6.12 10.02
N PRO A 15 0.02 6.81 8.89
CA PRO A 15 -1.07 7.45 8.19
C PRO A 15 -2.13 6.38 7.89
N PRO A 16 -3.42 6.70 8.07
CA PRO A 16 -4.51 5.83 7.65
C PRO A 16 -4.23 5.26 6.28
N THR A 17 -4.56 3.98 6.07
CA THR A 17 -4.32 3.26 4.80
C THR A 17 -4.74 4.08 3.58
N SER A 18 -5.85 4.82 3.66
CA SER A 18 -6.34 5.70 2.59
C SER A 18 -5.40 6.86 2.30
N GLN A 19 -4.86 7.54 3.32
CA GLN A 19 -3.92 8.65 3.15
C GLN A 19 -2.59 8.18 2.54
N ALA A 20 -2.07 7.05 3.02
CA ALA A 20 -0.86 6.46 2.46
C ALA A 20 -1.03 6.08 0.98
N LEU A 21 -2.14 5.41 0.65
CA LEU A 21 -2.44 5.06 -0.74
C LEU A 21 -2.68 6.28 -1.63
N PHE A 22 -3.30 7.34 -1.09
CA PHE A 22 -3.50 8.59 -1.80
C PHE A 22 -2.16 9.26 -2.12
N ALA A 23 -1.24 9.34 -1.15
CA ALA A 23 0.11 9.87 -1.37
C ALA A 23 0.87 9.07 -2.43
N ILE A 24 0.79 7.73 -2.38
CA ILE A 24 1.34 6.83 -3.39
C ILE A 24 0.72 7.11 -4.77
N ALA A 25 -0.60 7.34 -4.82
CA ALA A 25 -1.31 7.65 -6.06
C ALA A 25 -0.98 9.02 -6.65
N LEU A 26 -0.65 9.98 -5.80
CA LEU A 26 -0.33 11.34 -6.21
C LEU A 26 1.10 11.47 -6.76
N TRP A 27 2.01 10.59 -6.35
CA TRP A 27 3.43 10.68 -6.69
C TRP A 27 3.72 10.73 -8.20
N PRO A 28 3.12 9.87 -9.05
CA PRO A 28 3.33 9.95 -10.50
C PRO A 28 2.86 11.28 -11.10
N VAL A 29 1.79 11.88 -10.57
CA VAL A 29 1.27 13.17 -11.05
C VAL A 29 2.24 14.29 -10.72
N LEU A 30 2.73 14.34 -9.48
CA LEU A 30 3.73 15.32 -9.07
C LEU A 30 5.03 15.17 -9.87
N PHE A 31 5.44 13.92 -10.11
CA PHE A 31 6.62 13.63 -10.92
C PHE A 31 6.43 14.09 -12.38
N ALA A 32 5.27 13.86 -12.98
CA ALA A 32 4.94 14.35 -14.33
C ALA A 32 5.00 15.90 -14.40
N ILE A 33 4.42 16.59 -13.42
CA ILE A 33 4.48 18.06 -13.32
C ILE A 33 5.93 18.52 -13.20
N GLY A 34 6.74 17.83 -12.38
CA GLY A 34 8.18 18.08 -12.27
C GLY A 34 8.86 17.96 -13.63
N CYS A 35 8.69 16.83 -14.31
CA CYS A 35 9.27 16.59 -15.64
C CYS A 35 8.87 17.66 -16.68
N TRP A 36 7.63 18.15 -16.62
CA TRP A 36 7.15 19.22 -17.50
C TRP A 36 7.80 20.58 -17.18
N ARG A 37 7.94 20.90 -15.88
CA ARG A 37 8.47 22.19 -15.42
C ARG A 37 10.00 22.29 -15.46
N THR A 38 10.71 21.17 -15.52
CA THR A 38 12.19 21.13 -15.52
C THR A 38 12.78 20.40 -16.73
N PRO A 39 12.64 20.96 -17.96
CA PRO A 39 13.21 20.35 -19.17
C PRO A 39 14.74 20.30 -19.17
N GLN A 40 15.38 21.04 -18.27
CA GLN A 40 16.83 21.11 -18.11
C GLN A 40 17.46 19.74 -17.80
N ILE A 41 16.72 18.81 -17.21
CA ILE A 41 17.21 17.45 -16.91
C ILE A 41 17.48 16.67 -18.21
N ALA A 42 16.57 16.75 -19.17
CA ALA A 42 16.78 16.15 -20.50
C ALA A 42 17.98 16.80 -21.20
N LEU A 43 18.07 18.13 -21.16
CA LEU A 43 19.20 18.86 -21.76
C LEU A 43 20.55 18.46 -21.14
N LEU A 44 20.60 18.24 -19.82
CA LEU A 44 21.79 17.74 -19.14
C LEU A 44 22.13 16.31 -19.56
N LEU A 45 21.15 15.42 -19.70
CA LEU A 45 21.39 14.05 -20.14
C LEU A 45 21.86 13.99 -21.59
N THR A 46 21.25 14.81 -22.47
CA THR A 46 21.66 14.96 -23.86
C THR A 46 23.06 15.52 -23.97
N SER A 47 23.46 16.48 -23.12
CA SER A 47 24.83 17.01 -23.12
C SER A 47 25.90 15.99 -22.68
N HIS A 48 25.47 14.93 -21.98
CA HIS A 48 26.31 13.77 -21.64
C HIS A 48 26.21 12.62 -22.67
N GLY A 49 25.64 12.90 -23.85
CA GLY A 49 25.55 11.96 -24.97
C GLY A 49 24.34 11.01 -24.92
N VAL A 50 23.38 11.23 -24.02
CA VAL A 50 22.17 10.42 -23.91
C VAL A 50 20.98 11.24 -24.42
N ASP A 51 20.64 11.08 -25.69
CA ASP A 51 19.53 11.83 -26.28
C ASP A 51 18.17 11.29 -25.78
N VAL A 52 17.59 11.97 -24.80
CA VAL A 52 16.39 11.52 -24.09
C VAL A 52 15.43 12.68 -23.88
N SER A 53 14.16 12.47 -24.24
CA SER A 53 13.08 13.41 -23.96
C SER A 53 12.63 13.35 -22.50
N MET A 54 12.06 14.43 -21.97
CA MET A 54 11.45 14.40 -20.63
C MET A 54 10.31 13.38 -20.49
N GLY A 55 9.63 13.05 -21.60
CA GLY A 55 8.64 11.97 -21.63
C GLY A 55 9.26 10.61 -21.33
N GLN A 56 10.42 10.31 -21.91
CA GLN A 56 11.17 9.08 -21.63
C GLN A 56 11.74 9.07 -20.21
N VAL A 57 12.21 10.22 -19.69
CA VAL A 57 12.63 10.35 -18.27
C VAL A 57 11.47 10.04 -17.34
N PHE A 58 10.28 10.60 -17.64
CA PHE A 58 9.07 10.31 -16.87
C PHE A 58 8.70 8.83 -16.92
N GLN A 59 8.66 8.22 -18.10
CA GLN A 59 8.35 6.80 -18.27
C GLN A 59 9.31 5.90 -17.49
N ALA A 60 10.61 6.18 -17.55
CA ALA A 60 11.64 5.43 -16.82
C ALA A 60 11.46 5.55 -15.31
N GLY A 61 11.27 6.78 -14.80
CA GLY A 61 11.03 7.02 -13.38
C GLY A 61 9.73 6.41 -12.88
N PHE A 62 8.63 6.52 -13.65
CA PHE A 62 7.36 5.90 -13.31
C PHE A 62 7.45 4.36 -13.35
N GLY A 63 8.15 3.80 -14.33
CA GLY A 63 8.44 2.37 -14.39
C GLY A 63 9.20 1.87 -13.16
N ALA A 64 10.29 2.57 -12.78
CA ALA A 64 11.05 2.25 -11.57
C ALA A 64 10.19 2.34 -10.30
N TYR A 65 9.35 3.37 -10.20
CA TYR A 65 8.40 3.54 -9.10
C TYR A 65 7.44 2.35 -8.98
N VAL A 66 6.81 1.93 -10.08
CA VAL A 66 5.91 0.77 -10.12
C VAL A 66 6.62 -0.53 -9.74
N LEU A 67 7.87 -0.71 -10.17
CA LEU A 67 8.68 -1.87 -9.79
C LEU A 67 8.96 -1.91 -8.30
N LEU A 68 9.29 -0.76 -7.68
CA LEU A 68 9.53 -0.65 -6.25
C LEU A 68 8.27 -0.95 -5.44
N LEU A 69 7.11 -0.39 -5.84
CA LEU A 69 5.83 -0.67 -5.17
C LEU A 69 5.48 -2.16 -5.21
N ALA A 70 5.72 -2.83 -6.34
CA ALA A 70 5.46 -4.26 -6.48
C ALA A 70 6.32 -5.13 -5.54
N HIS A 71 7.52 -4.66 -5.16
CA HIS A 71 8.44 -5.39 -4.28
C HIS A 71 8.22 -5.08 -2.78
N HIS A 72 7.44 -4.06 -2.44
CA HIS A 72 7.24 -3.63 -1.06
C HIS A 72 6.68 -4.75 -0.15
N ARG A 73 5.75 -5.57 -0.65
CA ARG A 73 5.23 -6.73 0.09
C ARG A 73 6.27 -7.83 0.25
N ARG A 74 7.14 -8.02 -0.76
CA ARG A 74 8.17 -9.08 -0.78
C ARG A 74 9.20 -8.88 0.34
N LEU A 75 9.49 -7.64 0.70
CA LEU A 75 10.39 -7.29 1.81
C LEU A 75 9.84 -7.70 3.18
N ASN A 76 8.50 -7.71 3.35
CA ASN A 76 7.84 -8.09 4.61
C ASN A 76 7.27 -9.52 4.61
N ARG A 77 7.58 -10.31 3.58
CA ARG A 77 6.96 -11.61 3.26
C ARG A 77 7.00 -12.63 4.40
N ARG A 78 8.12 -12.71 5.14
CA ARG A 78 8.31 -13.70 6.21
C ARG A 78 7.28 -13.60 7.34
N HIS A 79 6.82 -12.39 7.67
CA HIS A 79 5.81 -12.20 8.71
C HIS A 79 4.41 -12.59 8.26
N PHE A 80 4.08 -12.35 6.98
CA PHE A 80 2.79 -12.75 6.40
C PHE A 80 2.69 -14.26 6.18
N GLU A 81 3.77 -14.92 5.79
CA GLU A 81 3.76 -16.38 5.55
C GLU A 81 3.46 -17.18 6.82
N ARG A 82 4.02 -16.77 7.96
CA ARG A 82 3.78 -17.46 9.24
C ARG A 82 2.33 -17.39 9.71
N HIS A 83 1.63 -16.29 9.39
CA HIS A 83 0.25 -16.04 9.82
C HIS A 83 -0.76 -16.15 8.67
N ALA A 84 -0.38 -16.73 7.52
CA ALA A 84 -1.21 -16.74 6.32
C ALA A 84 -2.58 -17.38 6.55
N GLY A 85 -2.63 -18.48 7.31
CA GLY A 85 -3.88 -19.18 7.64
C GLY A 85 -4.81 -18.33 8.51
N GLU A 86 -4.27 -17.67 9.53
CA GLU A 86 -5.05 -16.80 10.43
C GLU A 86 -5.56 -15.54 9.70
N ILE A 87 -4.74 -14.96 8.81
CA ILE A 87 -5.13 -13.81 7.98
C ILE A 87 -6.26 -14.20 7.01
N GLU A 88 -6.17 -15.37 6.37
CA GLU A 88 -7.21 -15.86 5.47
C GLU A 88 -8.51 -16.18 6.22
N LEU A 89 -8.42 -16.79 7.41
CA LEU A 89 -9.58 -17.04 8.27
C LEU A 89 -10.26 -15.73 8.67
N TYR A 90 -9.49 -14.74 9.15
CA TYR A 90 -10.01 -13.41 9.48
C TYR A 90 -10.72 -12.77 8.28
N ARG A 91 -10.15 -12.90 7.08
CA ARG A 91 -10.78 -12.38 5.85
C ARG A 91 -12.14 -13.01 5.58
N ARG A 92 -12.24 -14.34 5.66
CA ARG A 92 -13.51 -15.05 5.46
C ARG A 92 -14.55 -14.67 6.50
N LEU A 93 -14.15 -14.58 7.77
CA LEU A 93 -15.06 -14.15 8.84
C LEU A 93 -15.58 -12.72 8.61
N ARG A 94 -14.75 -11.81 8.10
CA ARG A 94 -15.19 -10.46 7.73
C ARG A 94 -16.13 -10.42 6.52
N GLU A 95 -15.94 -11.31 5.56
CA GLU A 95 -16.86 -11.48 4.43
C GLU A 95 -18.22 -11.98 4.93
N VAL A 96 -18.23 -13.04 5.75
CA VAL A 96 -19.44 -13.59 6.37
C VAL A 96 -20.14 -12.56 7.27
N GLU A 97 -19.40 -11.84 8.12
CA GLU A 97 -19.96 -10.77 8.97
C GLU A 97 -20.68 -9.71 8.11
N ARG A 98 -20.07 -9.29 6.99
CA ARG A 98 -20.66 -8.32 6.08
C ARG A 98 -21.91 -8.87 5.40
N GLU A 99 -21.89 -10.11 4.92
CA GLU A 99 -23.05 -10.74 4.29
C GLU A 99 -24.20 -10.91 5.28
N MET A 100 -23.93 -11.34 6.50
CA MET A 100 -24.93 -11.44 7.57
C MET A 100 -25.50 -10.07 7.93
N ALA A 101 -24.67 -9.02 7.97
CA ALA A 101 -25.15 -7.66 8.23
C ALA A 101 -26.05 -7.14 7.10
N LEU A 102 -25.67 -7.37 5.84
CA LEU A 102 -26.48 -7.02 4.67
C LEU A 102 -27.81 -7.80 4.64
N GLY A 103 -27.79 -9.06 5.09
CA GLY A 103 -28.98 -9.89 5.25
C GLY A 103 -29.83 -9.59 6.50
N GLY A 104 -29.48 -8.57 7.30
CA GLY A 104 -30.23 -8.20 8.50
C GLY A 104 -30.10 -9.18 9.68
N LEU A 105 -29.12 -10.08 9.66
CA LEU A 105 -28.92 -11.13 10.67
C LEU A 105 -28.06 -10.68 11.86
N THR A 106 -27.90 -9.37 12.07
CA THR A 106 -27.01 -8.77 13.09
C THR A 106 -27.41 -9.11 14.53
N HIS A 107 -28.67 -9.48 14.76
CA HIS A 107 -29.20 -9.85 16.07
C HIS A 107 -28.99 -11.34 16.42
N THR A 108 -28.55 -12.15 15.45
CA THR A 108 -28.42 -13.60 15.66
C THR A 108 -27.21 -13.94 16.53
N HIS A 109 -27.30 -15.03 17.28
CA HIS A 109 -26.17 -15.56 18.04
C HIS A 109 -24.97 -15.87 17.12
N ALA A 110 -25.23 -16.42 15.94
CA ALA A 110 -24.21 -16.71 14.93
C ALA A 110 -23.43 -15.44 14.52
N TYR A 111 -24.11 -14.31 14.34
CA TYR A 111 -23.44 -13.04 14.05
C TYR A 111 -22.52 -12.60 15.20
N GLN A 112 -22.97 -12.73 16.44
CA GLN A 112 -22.15 -12.40 17.61
C GLN A 112 -20.92 -13.31 17.74
N THR A 113 -21.06 -14.61 17.42
CA THR A 113 -19.93 -15.56 17.36
C THR A 113 -18.92 -15.16 16.29
N VAL A 114 -19.36 -14.91 15.06
CA VAL A 114 -18.48 -14.47 13.96
C VAL A 114 -17.74 -13.18 14.34
N LYS A 115 -18.45 -12.25 14.96
CA LYS A 115 -17.87 -10.97 15.42
C LYS A 115 -16.84 -11.16 16.53
N SER A 116 -17.08 -12.03 17.50
CA SER A 116 -16.15 -12.28 18.61
C SER A 116 -14.90 -13.03 18.15
N GLU A 117 -15.04 -14.02 17.28
CA GLU A 117 -13.89 -14.73 16.66
C GLU A 117 -13.04 -13.78 15.82
N SER A 118 -13.68 -12.91 15.04
CA SER A 118 -12.99 -11.87 14.26
C SER A 118 -12.21 -10.92 15.18
N ALA A 119 -12.78 -10.52 16.32
CA ALA A 119 -12.12 -9.66 17.29
C ALA A 119 -10.90 -10.35 17.93
N GLN A 120 -11.01 -11.63 18.29
CA GLN A 120 -9.89 -12.41 18.85
C GLN A 120 -8.75 -12.58 17.84
N LEU A 121 -9.07 -12.90 16.58
CA LEU A 121 -8.06 -12.97 15.51
C LEU A 121 -7.40 -11.61 15.29
N ARG A 122 -8.16 -10.51 15.38
CA ARG A 122 -7.61 -9.16 15.28
C ARG A 122 -6.63 -8.83 16.39
N GLU A 123 -6.94 -9.22 17.61
CA GLU A 123 -6.05 -9.04 18.76
C GLU A 123 -4.74 -9.82 18.58
N ARG A 124 -4.81 -11.08 18.11
CA ARG A 124 -3.64 -11.93 17.87
C ARG A 124 -2.76 -11.44 16.72
N LEU A 125 -3.37 -11.05 15.60
CA LEU A 125 -2.65 -10.62 14.40
C LEU A 125 -2.17 -9.16 14.49
N GLY A 126 -2.81 -8.35 15.33
CA GLY A 126 -2.46 -6.95 15.55
C GLY A 126 -2.33 -6.18 14.23
N PHE A 127 -1.16 -5.56 14.04
CA PHE A 127 -0.88 -4.73 12.86
C PHE A 127 -0.86 -5.49 11.53
N LEU A 128 -0.73 -6.84 11.55
CA LEU A 128 -0.63 -7.64 10.33
C LEU A 128 -1.90 -7.57 9.46
N ILE A 129 -3.07 -7.44 10.08
CA ILE A 129 -4.34 -7.29 9.35
C ILE A 129 -4.38 -5.96 8.60
N ASP A 130 -4.01 -4.87 9.27
CA ASP A 130 -4.02 -3.53 8.68
C ASP A 130 -2.98 -3.45 7.56
N ALA A 131 -1.81 -4.06 7.77
CA ALA A 131 -0.76 -4.17 6.77
C ALA A 131 -1.20 -5.04 5.56
N ASP A 132 -1.85 -6.19 5.77
CA ASP A 132 -2.35 -7.03 4.68
C ASP A 132 -3.39 -6.28 3.84
N ASN A 133 -4.33 -5.58 4.48
CA ASN A 133 -5.32 -4.75 3.80
C ASN A 133 -4.65 -3.63 2.98
N PHE A 134 -3.65 -2.95 3.54
CA PHE A 134 -2.85 -1.98 2.81
C PHE A 134 -2.16 -2.60 1.60
N TYR A 135 -1.49 -3.75 1.75
CA TYR A 135 -0.78 -4.41 0.66
C TYR A 135 -1.70 -4.90 -0.46
N ARG A 136 -2.90 -5.38 -0.13
CA ARG A 136 -3.90 -5.74 -1.15
C ARG A 136 -4.32 -4.53 -1.97
N LYS A 137 -4.63 -3.41 -1.32
CA LYS A 137 -4.98 -2.16 -2.02
C LYS A 137 -3.80 -1.61 -2.84
N LEU A 138 -2.59 -1.70 -2.30
CA LEU A 138 -1.37 -1.32 -3.01
C LEU A 138 -1.15 -2.18 -4.25
N GLN A 139 -1.44 -3.48 -4.17
CA GLN A 139 -1.36 -4.39 -5.31
C GLN A 139 -2.35 -4.01 -6.41
N SER A 140 -3.60 -3.70 -6.06
CA SER A 140 -4.60 -3.18 -7.02
C SER A 140 -4.13 -1.87 -7.66
N LEU A 141 -3.61 -0.94 -6.86
CA LEU A 141 -3.07 0.33 -7.37
C LEU A 141 -1.88 0.11 -8.32
N THR A 142 -0.98 -0.82 -7.97
CA THR A 142 0.17 -1.17 -8.81
C THR A 142 -0.28 -1.78 -10.15
N GLN A 143 -1.35 -2.58 -10.16
CA GLN A 143 -1.93 -3.10 -11.40
C GLN A 143 -2.48 -1.97 -12.28
N ILE A 144 -3.18 -0.99 -11.69
CA ILE A 144 -3.64 0.20 -12.41
C ILE A 144 -2.46 0.97 -13.01
N PHE A 145 -1.38 1.17 -12.26
CA PHE A 145 -0.19 1.86 -12.79
C PHE A 145 0.52 1.09 -13.90
N ARG A 146 0.60 -0.24 -13.81
CA ARG A 146 1.14 -1.06 -14.90
C ARG A 146 0.30 -0.93 -16.15
N TRP A 147 -1.03 -0.91 -16.00
CA TRP A 147 -1.94 -0.67 -17.11
C TRP A 147 -1.73 0.73 -17.70
N LEU A 148 -1.65 1.77 -16.87
CA LEU A 148 -1.35 3.14 -17.32
C LEU A 148 -0.01 3.20 -18.06
N LEU A 149 1.05 2.60 -17.52
CA LEU A 149 2.37 2.55 -18.15
C LEU A 149 2.31 1.86 -19.52
N SER A 150 1.48 0.82 -19.67
CA SER A 150 1.27 0.15 -20.97
C SER A 150 0.55 1.01 -22.00
N LYS A 151 -0.22 2.01 -21.56
CA LYS A 151 -0.92 2.98 -22.42
C LYS A 151 -0.09 4.21 -22.75
N LEU A 152 0.96 4.46 -21.97
CA LEU A 152 1.90 5.55 -22.17
C LEU A 152 3.03 5.21 -23.15
N ARG A 153 3.14 3.95 -23.57
CA ARG A 153 4.01 3.49 -24.67
C ARG A 153 3.39 3.83 -26.02
#